data_AF-W7TTD9-F1
#
_entry.id   AF-W7TTD9-F1
#
_cell.length_a   1.000
_cell.length_b   1.000
_cell.length_c   1.000
_cell.angle_alpha   90.00
_cell.angle_beta   90.00
_cell.angle_gamma   90.00
#
_symmetry.space_group_name_H-M   'P 1'
#
loop_
_entity.id
_entity.type
_entity.pdbx_description
1 polymer ?
#
loop_
_entity_poly.entity_id
_entity_poly.type
_entity_poly.pdbx_seq_one_letter_code
_entity_poly.pdbx_strand_id
1 'polypeptide(L)'
;MDQVMPLLERFLMDATCPEVNARLHILSRLAAIGPWLPPPPSAPSSPSPSTSSLPTILLHLREDENWRLRKGAIEAFPVLAAHMSSEHRLVHFEPTLLPPLLSAFHDRVAQVRAAATLALGRVAHITGPAFVEGKIWPRVLAQYRQSRFYLMRMALLHALQSLLHWSWRRRGTRSQMCGLLRLR
;
A
#
# COMPACT_ATOMS: atom_id res chain seq x y z
N MET A 1 19.49 -11.29 13.11
CA MET A 1 18.35 -10.91 12.24
C MET A 1 18.25 -11.82 11.03
N ASP A 2 19.38 -12.24 10.45
CA ASP A 2 19.44 -13.14 9.29
C ASP A 2 18.71 -14.48 9.48
N GLN A 3 18.56 -14.95 10.73
CA GLN A 3 17.80 -16.18 11.03
C GLN A 3 16.29 -15.94 11.18
N VAL A 4 15.83 -14.71 11.43
CA VAL A 4 14.42 -14.40 11.75
C VAL A 4 13.60 -14.17 10.48
N MET A 5 14.18 -13.52 9.46
CA MET A 5 13.48 -13.24 8.21
C MET A 5 13.02 -14.52 7.48
N PRO A 6 13.87 -15.55 7.30
CA PRO A 6 13.44 -16.80 6.68
C PRO A 6 12.30 -17.49 7.45
N LEU A 7 12.27 -17.36 8.78
CA LEU A 7 11.19 -17.91 9.60
C LEU A 7 9.89 -17.14 9.36
N LEU A 8 9.93 -15.81 9.39
CA LEU A 8 8.78 -14.94 9.12
C LEU A 8 8.17 -15.24 7.74
N GLU A 9 9.02 -15.34 6.72
CA GLU A 9 8.61 -15.64 5.36
C GLU A 9 7.98 -17.02 5.26
N ARG A 10 8.59 -18.03 5.90
CA ARG A 10 8.04 -19.38 5.94
C ARG A 10 6.66 -19.40 6.60
N PHE A 11 6.48 -18.68 7.71
CA PHE A 11 5.18 -18.60 8.38
C PHE A 11 4.12 -17.88 7.53
N LEU A 12 4.49 -16.82 6.79
CA LEU A 12 3.57 -16.11 5.90
C LEU A 12 3.14 -16.96 4.70
N MET A 13 4.03 -17.83 4.22
CA MET A 13 3.81 -18.69 3.04
C MET A 13 3.38 -20.12 3.40
N ASP A 14 3.20 -20.43 4.68
CA ASP A 14 2.83 -21.78 5.12
C ASP A 14 1.39 -22.12 4.72
N ALA A 15 1.25 -22.78 3.57
CA ALA A 15 -0.01 -23.30 3.07
C ALA A 15 -0.48 -24.55 3.82
N THR A 16 0.41 -25.23 4.56
CA THR A 16 0.06 -26.40 5.37
C THR A 16 -0.57 -26.02 6.69
N CYS A 17 -0.42 -24.76 7.13
CA CYS A 17 -1.13 -24.22 8.28
C CYS A 17 -2.60 -23.90 7.88
N PRO A 18 -3.57 -24.71 8.34
CA PRO A 18 -4.99 -24.48 8.02
C PRO A 18 -5.50 -23.18 8.67
N GLU A 19 -4.81 -22.69 9.69
CA GLU A 19 -5.16 -21.47 10.41
C GLU A 19 -4.69 -20.23 9.66
N VAL A 20 -5.55 -19.75 8.76
CA VAL A 20 -5.43 -18.43 8.14
C VAL A 20 -5.20 -17.32 9.18
N ASN A 21 -5.70 -17.50 10.41
CA ASN A 21 -5.52 -16.57 11.53
C ASN A 21 -4.04 -16.39 11.92
N ALA A 22 -3.19 -17.41 11.81
CA ALA A 22 -1.76 -17.30 12.11
C ALA A 22 -1.06 -16.34 11.13
N ARG A 23 -1.30 -16.53 9.83
CA ARG A 23 -0.81 -15.63 8.76
C ARG A 23 -1.35 -14.21 8.92
N LEU A 24 -2.64 -14.05 9.23
CA LEU A 24 -3.25 -12.75 9.50
C LEU A 24 -2.65 -12.04 10.72
N HIS A 25 -2.34 -12.79 11.79
CA HIS A 25 -1.71 -12.22 12.98
C HIS A 25 -0.38 -11.57 12.62
N ILE A 26 0.44 -12.26 11.83
CA ILE A 26 1.73 -11.73 11.36
C ILE A 26 1.53 -10.50 10.47
N LEU A 27 0.61 -10.58 9.49
CA LEU A 27 0.30 -9.43 8.62
C LEU A 27 -0.11 -8.19 9.43
N SER A 28 -0.92 -8.37 10.48
CA SER A 28 -1.34 -7.26 11.36
C SER A 28 -0.20 -6.62 12.16
N ARG A 29 0.91 -7.35 12.34
CA ARG A 29 2.10 -6.93 13.08
C ARG A 29 3.22 -6.40 12.19
N LEU A 30 3.06 -6.40 10.86
CA LEU A 30 4.08 -5.93 9.91
C LEU A 30 4.57 -4.50 10.21
N ALA A 31 3.72 -3.64 10.75
CA ALA A 31 4.11 -2.28 11.14
C ALA A 31 5.12 -2.24 12.29
N ALA A 32 5.08 -3.21 13.22
CA ALA A 32 6.01 -3.28 14.34
C ALA A 32 7.39 -3.81 13.91
N ILE A 33 7.43 -4.69 12.89
CA ILE A 33 8.66 -5.31 12.40
C ILE A 33 9.29 -4.55 11.22
N GLY A 34 8.61 -3.56 10.65
CA GLY A 34 9.09 -2.85 9.48
C GLY A 34 10.45 -2.13 9.65
N PRO A 35 10.83 -1.55 10.81
CA PRO A 35 12.17 -0.98 11.01
C PRO A 35 13.30 -2.01 10.88
N TRP A 36 12.96 -3.29 10.97
CA TRP A 36 13.87 -4.42 10.97
C TRP A 36 13.93 -5.13 9.61
N LEU A 37 13.13 -4.70 8.64
CA LEU A 37 13.07 -5.28 7.32
C LEU A 37 14.32 -4.85 6.53
N PRO A 38 15.08 -5.79 5.89
CA PRO A 38 16.13 -5.42 4.96
C PRO A 38 15.64 -4.44 3.88
N PRO A 39 16.47 -3.46 3.48
CA PRO A 39 16.11 -2.55 2.40
C PRO A 39 15.86 -3.33 1.10
N PRO A 40 14.97 -2.85 0.23
CA PRO A 40 14.79 -3.44 -1.10
C PRO A 40 16.13 -3.40 -1.86
N PRO A 41 16.41 -4.41 -2.71
CA PRO A 41 17.65 -4.45 -3.49
C PRO A 41 17.77 -3.18 -4.34
N SER A 42 18.95 -2.54 -4.28
CA SER A 42 19.23 -1.21 -4.82
C SER A 42 19.36 -1.15 -6.35
N ALA A 43 19.23 -2.28 -7.07
CA ALA A 43 19.25 -2.32 -8.54
C ALA A 43 18.55 -3.59 -9.10
N PRO A 44 18.04 -3.56 -10.35
CA PRO A 44 17.50 -4.72 -11.05
C PRO A 44 18.58 -5.69 -11.59
N SER A 45 19.84 -5.58 -11.16
CA SER A 45 20.90 -6.48 -11.60
C SER A 45 20.84 -7.81 -10.84
N SER A 46 20.51 -8.86 -11.60
CA SER A 46 20.48 -10.30 -11.30
C SER A 46 19.29 -10.82 -10.46
N PRO A 47 18.47 -11.74 -11.02
CA PRO A 47 17.53 -12.54 -10.23
C PRO A 47 18.34 -13.56 -9.43
N SER A 48 18.66 -13.25 -8.18
CA SER A 48 19.11 -14.27 -7.23
C SER A 48 17.85 -15.07 -6.80
N PRO A 49 17.78 -16.38 -7.04
CA PRO A 49 16.57 -17.19 -6.81
C PRO A 49 16.26 -17.46 -5.33
N SER A 50 17.00 -16.83 -4.40
CA SER A 50 16.96 -17.09 -2.96
C SER A 50 16.54 -15.90 -2.09
N THR A 51 16.12 -14.78 -2.69
CA THR A 51 15.64 -13.60 -1.93
C THR A 51 14.11 -13.48 -2.01
N SER A 52 13.41 -14.31 -1.24
CA SER A 52 11.98 -14.09 -0.97
C SER A 52 11.83 -12.78 -0.20
N SER A 53 11.54 -11.69 -0.90
CA SER A 53 11.35 -10.39 -0.25
C SER A 53 9.91 -10.27 0.27
N LEU A 54 9.69 -9.61 1.42
CA LEU A 54 8.33 -9.33 1.91
C LEU A 54 7.40 -8.72 0.83
N PRO A 55 7.84 -7.78 -0.04
CA PRO A 55 7.06 -7.35 -1.18
C PRO A 55 6.54 -8.53 -2.00
N THR A 56 7.42 -9.45 -2.42
CA THR A 56 7.04 -10.65 -3.19
C THR A 56 5.97 -11.47 -2.49
N ILE A 57 6.12 -11.74 -1.18
CA ILE A 57 5.12 -12.48 -0.40
C ILE A 57 3.76 -11.77 -0.40
N LEU A 58 3.74 -10.46 -0.15
CA LEU A 58 2.48 -9.71 -0.18
C LEU A 58 1.86 -9.68 -1.59
N LEU A 59 2.69 -9.68 -2.64
CA LEU A 59 2.21 -9.79 -4.02
C LEU A 59 1.54 -11.14 -4.29
N HIS A 60 1.96 -12.22 -3.62
CA HIS A 60 1.28 -13.53 -3.70
C HIS A 60 0.00 -13.54 -2.84
N LEU A 61 0.08 -13.07 -1.58
CA LEU A 61 -1.06 -13.09 -0.64
C LEU A 61 -2.24 -12.22 -1.11
N ARG A 62 -2.00 -11.18 -1.93
CA ARG A 62 -3.07 -10.38 -2.53
C ARG A 62 -3.92 -11.14 -3.55
N GLU A 63 -3.48 -12.30 -4.02
CA GLU A 63 -4.19 -13.15 -4.98
C GLU A 63 -4.75 -14.42 -4.33
N ASP A 64 -4.54 -14.60 -3.02
CA ASP A 64 -5.00 -15.76 -2.26
C ASP A 64 -6.52 -15.93 -2.33
N GLU A 65 -7.01 -17.17 -2.36
CA GLU A 65 -8.44 -17.46 -2.38
C GLU A 65 -9.18 -16.89 -1.17
N ASN A 66 -8.51 -16.88 -0.01
CA ASN A 66 -9.02 -16.32 1.22
C ASN A 66 -8.91 -14.80 1.21
N TRP A 67 -10.08 -14.15 1.16
CA TRP A 67 -10.18 -12.70 1.11
C TRP A 67 -9.56 -11.99 2.31
N ARG A 68 -9.45 -12.66 3.48
CA ARG A 68 -8.83 -12.05 4.65
C ARG A 68 -7.33 -11.88 4.43
N LEU A 69 -6.66 -12.85 3.79
CA LEU A 69 -5.25 -12.73 3.43
C LEU A 69 -5.03 -11.66 2.37
N ARG A 70 -5.90 -11.61 1.36
CA ARG A 70 -5.88 -10.51 0.38
C ARG A 70 -6.02 -9.15 1.05
N LYS A 71 -7.01 -9.01 1.95
CA LYS A 71 -7.22 -7.79 2.74
C LYS A 71 -5.96 -7.43 3.55
N GLY A 72 -5.40 -8.38 4.30
CA GLY A 72 -4.21 -8.16 5.13
C GLY A 72 -2.99 -7.76 4.30
N ALA A 73 -2.80 -8.36 3.12
CA ALA A 73 -1.74 -7.98 2.19
C ALA A 73 -1.90 -6.52 1.73
N ILE A 74 -3.11 -6.12 1.30
CA ILE A 74 -3.40 -4.74 0.88
C ILE A 74 -3.20 -3.74 2.03
N GLU A 75 -3.58 -4.08 3.26
CA GLU A 75 -3.38 -3.25 4.45
C GLU A 75 -1.89 -3.08 4.82
N ALA A 76 -1.04 -4.01 4.41
CA ALA A 76 0.39 -4.00 4.66
C ALA A 76 1.21 -3.21 3.60
N PHE A 77 0.67 -2.92 2.41
CA PHE A 77 1.40 -2.16 1.38
C PHE A 77 1.87 -0.77 1.85
N PRO A 78 1.02 0.06 2.51
CA PRO A 78 1.47 1.37 2.99
C PRO A 78 2.53 1.24 4.09
N VAL A 79 2.47 0.16 4.87
CA VAL A 79 3.47 -0.12 5.90
C VAL A 79 4.82 -0.34 5.23
N LEU A 80 4.90 -1.19 4.20
CA LEU A 80 6.14 -1.36 3.44
C LEU A 80 6.65 -0.04 2.86
N ALA A 81 5.76 0.75 2.24
CA ALA A 81 6.14 2.04 1.67
C ALA A 81 6.75 3.00 2.71
N ALA A 82 6.25 2.99 3.95
CA ALA A 82 6.75 3.83 5.02
C ALA A 82 8.18 3.47 5.45
N HIS A 83 8.54 2.18 5.40
CA HIS A 83 9.85 1.67 5.81
C HIS A 83 10.92 1.81 4.73
N MET A 84 10.53 2.03 3.47
CA MET A 84 11.48 2.35 2.40
C MET A 84 12.05 3.75 2.60
N SER A 85 13.36 3.89 2.37
CA SER A 85 14.02 5.20 2.31
C SER A 85 13.34 6.10 1.28
N SER A 86 13.38 7.42 1.48
CA SER A 86 12.65 8.38 0.63
C SER A 86 13.01 8.26 -0.85
N GLU A 87 14.27 7.96 -1.16
CA GLU A 87 14.79 7.78 -2.52
C GLU A 87 14.22 6.52 -3.20
N HIS A 88 14.25 5.38 -2.50
CA HIS A 88 13.78 4.11 -3.01
C HIS A 88 12.25 3.96 -2.97
N ARG A 89 11.57 4.67 -2.07
CA ARG A 89 10.13 4.55 -1.87
C ARG A 89 9.36 4.76 -3.17
N LEU A 90 9.60 5.86 -3.88
CA LEU A 90 8.83 6.19 -5.08
C LEU A 90 9.22 5.28 -6.26
N VAL A 91 10.52 5.02 -6.41
CA VAL A 91 11.10 4.21 -7.50
C VAL A 91 10.60 2.76 -7.45
N HIS A 92 10.43 2.19 -6.26
CA HIS A 92 9.96 0.81 -6.11
C HIS A 92 8.44 0.72 -5.90
N PHE A 93 7.83 1.63 -5.13
CA PHE A 93 6.39 1.55 -4.86
C PHE A 93 5.56 1.75 -6.13
N GLU A 94 5.92 2.73 -6.97
CA GLU A 94 5.14 3.04 -8.18
C GLU A 94 5.01 1.86 -9.16
N PRO A 95 6.10 1.17 -9.57
CA PRO A 95 5.98 0.04 -10.49
C PRO A 95 5.51 -1.25 -9.82
N THR A 96 5.82 -1.46 -8.53
CA THR A 96 5.63 -2.78 -7.90
C THR A 96 4.37 -2.88 -7.06
N LEU A 97 4.05 -1.86 -6.24
CA LEU A 97 2.99 -1.95 -5.23
C LEU A 97 1.75 -1.12 -5.56
N LEU A 98 1.90 -0.02 -6.32
CA LEU A 98 0.77 0.81 -6.72
C LEU A 98 -0.20 0.07 -7.67
N PRO A 99 0.22 -0.62 -8.75
CA PRO A 99 -0.72 -1.30 -9.63
C PRO A 99 -1.56 -2.38 -8.92
N PRO A 100 -0.98 -3.26 -8.08
CA PRO A 100 -1.77 -4.22 -7.33
C PRO A 100 -2.65 -3.60 -6.24
N LEU A 101 -2.25 -2.46 -5.66
CA LEU A 101 -3.13 -1.70 -4.76
C LEU A 101 -4.37 -1.18 -5.50
N LEU A 102 -4.20 -0.66 -6.73
CA LEU A 102 -5.30 -0.16 -7.54
C LEU A 102 -6.19 -1.31 -8.08
N SER A 103 -5.61 -2.47 -8.37
CA SER A 103 -6.39 -3.64 -8.79
C SER A 103 -7.32 -4.15 -7.69
N ALA A 104 -6.96 -3.98 -6.41
CA ALA A 104 -7.77 -4.38 -5.27
C ALA A 104 -9.15 -3.69 -5.18
N PHE A 105 -9.35 -2.56 -5.86
CA PHE A 105 -10.68 -1.95 -6.02
C PHE A 105 -11.64 -2.78 -6.88
N HIS A 106 -11.12 -3.74 -7.65
CA HIS A 106 -11.91 -4.70 -8.43
C HIS A 106 -12.12 -6.03 -7.70
N ASP A 107 -11.69 -6.17 -6.43
CA ASP A 107 -11.92 -7.40 -5.68
C ASP A 107 -13.42 -7.68 -5.51
N ARG A 108 -13.79 -8.96 -5.63
CA ARG A 108 -15.16 -9.45 -5.42
C ARG A 108 -15.68 -9.13 -4.01
N VAL A 109 -14.81 -9.10 -3.00
CA VAL A 109 -15.15 -8.88 -1.58
C VAL A 109 -15.07 -7.39 -1.21
N ALA A 110 -16.14 -6.86 -0.63
CA ALA A 110 -16.24 -5.45 -0.27
C ALA A 110 -15.19 -5.00 0.76
N GLN A 111 -14.84 -5.86 1.71
CA GLN A 111 -13.85 -5.59 2.76
C GLN A 111 -12.44 -5.39 2.19
N VAL A 112 -12.10 -6.07 1.09
CA VAL A 112 -10.81 -5.88 0.40
C VAL A 112 -10.80 -4.52 -0.31
N ARG A 113 -11.89 -4.15 -0.99
CA ARG A 113 -12.04 -2.82 -1.61
C ARG A 113 -11.97 -1.67 -0.59
N ALA A 114 -12.57 -1.87 0.59
CA ALA A 114 -12.47 -0.92 1.70
C ALA A 114 -11.03 -0.79 2.22
N ALA A 115 -10.31 -1.91 2.36
CA ALA A 115 -8.88 -1.89 2.69
C ALA A 115 -8.05 -1.12 1.66
N ALA A 116 -8.32 -1.30 0.36
CA ALA A 116 -7.65 -0.54 -0.70
C ALA A 116 -7.86 0.98 -0.57
N THR A 117 -9.07 1.40 -0.21
CA THR A 117 -9.40 2.82 0.07
C THR A 117 -8.54 3.38 1.19
N LEU A 118 -8.48 2.68 2.33
CA LEU A 118 -7.70 3.11 3.49
C LEU A 118 -6.20 3.10 3.20
N ALA A 119 -5.72 2.05 2.52
CA ALA A 119 -4.33 1.92 2.14
C ALA A 119 -3.89 3.06 1.21
N LEU A 120 -4.71 3.42 0.22
CA LEU A 120 -4.41 4.52 -0.69
C LEU A 120 -4.32 5.88 0.03
N GLY A 121 -5.20 6.12 1.01
CA GLY A 121 -5.13 7.32 1.86
C GLY A 121 -3.83 7.41 2.66
N ARG A 122 -3.35 6.28 3.21
CA ARG A 122 -2.06 6.20 3.90
C ARG A 122 -0.89 6.42 2.95
N VAL A 123 -0.90 5.78 1.77
CA VAL A 123 0.12 5.97 0.73
C VAL A 123 0.21 7.45 0.34
N ALA A 124 -0.92 8.12 0.14
CA ALA A 124 -0.93 9.55 -0.17
C ALA A 124 -0.19 10.39 0.90
N HIS A 125 -0.38 10.07 2.18
CA HIS A 125 0.35 10.72 3.27
C HIS A 125 1.87 10.48 3.20
N ILE A 126 2.28 9.27 2.83
CA ILE A 126 3.69 8.85 2.78
C ILE A 126 4.41 9.41 1.54
N THR A 127 3.74 9.47 0.37
CA THR A 127 4.36 9.85 -0.91
C THR A 127 4.29 11.34 -1.23
N GLY A 128 3.36 12.07 -0.62
CA GLY A 128 3.23 13.51 -0.82
C GLY A 128 2.44 13.93 -2.09
N PRO A 129 2.28 15.26 -2.31
CA PRO A 129 1.31 15.85 -3.25
C PRO A 129 1.65 15.55 -4.69
N ALA A 130 2.90 15.80 -5.10
CA ALA A 130 3.33 15.65 -6.48
C ALA A 130 3.10 14.21 -6.99
N PHE A 131 3.39 13.21 -6.16
CA PHE A 131 3.15 11.81 -6.51
C PHE A 131 1.65 11.49 -6.59
N VAL A 132 0.85 11.99 -5.64
CA VAL A 132 -0.60 11.77 -5.66
C VAL A 132 -1.23 12.39 -6.90
N GLU A 133 -0.92 13.65 -7.22
CA GLU A 133 -1.46 14.38 -8.36
C GLU A 133 -0.98 13.80 -9.70
N GLY A 134 0.31 13.45 -9.80
CA GLY A 134 0.89 12.94 -11.04
C GLY A 134 0.59 11.47 -11.33
N LYS A 135 0.50 10.62 -10.29
CA LYS A 135 0.48 9.15 -10.47
C LYS A 135 -0.79 8.49 -9.95
N ILE A 136 -1.29 8.86 -8.77
CA ILE A 136 -2.43 8.17 -8.13
C ILE A 136 -3.76 8.71 -8.69
N TRP A 137 -3.95 10.02 -8.64
CA TRP A 137 -5.21 10.68 -8.99
C TRP A 137 -5.70 10.34 -10.41
N PRO A 138 -4.86 10.42 -11.46
CA PRO A 138 -5.31 10.14 -12.82
C PRO A 138 -5.74 8.67 -12.99
N ARG A 139 -5.04 7.74 -12.33
CA ARG A 139 -5.33 6.30 -12.42
C ARG A 139 -6.63 5.93 -11.71
N VAL A 140 -6.87 6.45 -10.51
CA VAL A 140 -8.13 6.24 -9.77
C VAL A 140 -9.32 6.81 -10.54
N LEU A 141 -9.16 8.02 -11.10
CA LEU A 141 -10.21 8.67 -11.88
C LEU A 141 -10.50 7.93 -13.19
N ALA A 142 -9.47 7.45 -13.89
CA ALA A 142 -9.63 6.63 -15.09
C ALA A 142 -10.39 5.34 -14.77
N GLN A 143 -10.00 4.64 -13.69
CA GLN A 143 -10.66 3.42 -13.26
C GLN A 143 -12.13 3.65 -12.89
N TYR A 144 -12.44 4.78 -12.23
CA TYR A 144 -13.82 5.15 -11.92
C TYR A 144 -14.66 5.31 -13.20
N ARG A 145 -14.12 6.02 -14.20
CA ARG A 145 -14.80 6.27 -15.48
C ARG A 145 -14.99 4.99 -16.30
N GLN A 146 -14.04 4.07 -16.24
CA GLN A 146 -14.06 2.81 -17.00
C GLN A 146 -14.89 1.72 -16.31
N SER A 147 -15.09 1.81 -15.00
CA SER A 147 -15.77 0.77 -14.24
C SER A 147 -17.26 0.68 -14.60
N ARG A 148 -17.67 -0.49 -15.09
CA ARG A 148 -19.09 -0.81 -15.38
C ARG A 148 -19.87 -1.18 -14.12
N PHE A 149 -19.18 -1.54 -13.04
CA PHE A 149 -19.82 -2.08 -11.83
C PHE A 149 -20.00 -1.00 -10.76
N TYR A 150 -21.25 -0.80 -10.33
CA TYR A 150 -21.60 0.21 -9.33
C TYR A 150 -20.80 0.07 -8.01
N LEU A 151 -20.64 -1.16 -7.51
CA LEU A 151 -19.92 -1.41 -6.25
C LEU A 151 -18.43 -1.04 -6.31
N MET A 152 -17.80 -1.15 -7.49
CA MET A 152 -16.41 -0.74 -7.69
C MET A 152 -16.32 0.78 -7.79
N ARG A 153 -17.25 1.42 -8.52
CA ARG A 153 -17.37 2.89 -8.57
C ARG A 153 -17.55 3.51 -7.19
N MET A 154 -18.37 2.90 -6.32
CA MET A 154 -18.54 3.36 -4.94
C MET A 154 -17.24 3.31 -4.13
N ALA A 155 -16.45 2.23 -4.25
CA ALA A 155 -15.16 2.15 -3.57
C ALA A 155 -14.16 3.20 -4.09
N LEU A 156 -14.14 3.44 -5.41
CA LEU A 156 -13.29 4.46 -6.03
C LEU A 156 -13.71 5.88 -5.63
N LEU A 157 -15.01 6.15 -5.45
CA LEU A 157 -15.50 7.43 -4.91
C LEU A 157 -15.01 7.66 -3.48
N HIS A 158 -15.07 6.65 -2.61
CA HIS A 158 -14.51 6.76 -1.27
C HIS A 158 -12.99 7.00 -1.30
N ALA A 159 -12.27 6.40 -2.26
CA ALA A 159 -10.85 6.66 -2.45
C ALA A 159 -10.58 8.12 -2.88
N LEU A 160 -11.33 8.63 -3.86
CA LEU A 160 -11.25 10.03 -4.29
C LEU A 160 -11.57 10.99 -3.13
N GLN A 161 -12.61 10.71 -2.34
CA GLN A 161 -12.94 11.48 -1.15
C GLN A 161 -11.79 11.48 -0.15
N SER A 162 -11.17 10.32 0.12
CA SER A 162 -10.02 10.21 1.01
C SER A 162 -8.83 11.06 0.54
N LEU A 163 -8.55 11.06 -0.77
CA LEU A 163 -7.48 11.87 -1.37
C LEU A 163 -7.79 13.37 -1.28
N LEU A 164 -9.04 13.76 -1.51
CA LEU A 164 -9.49 15.15 -1.39
C LEU A 164 -9.39 15.67 0.05
N HIS A 165 -9.86 14.89 1.03
CA HIS A 165 -9.77 15.25 2.45
C HIS A 165 -8.31 15.47 2.88
N TRP A 166 -7.41 14.59 2.43
CA TRP A 166 -5.98 14.75 2.65
C TRP A 166 -5.43 16.03 1.99
N SER A 167 -5.83 16.35 0.76
CA SER A 167 -5.41 17.56 0.06
C SER A 167 -5.90 18.84 0.76
N TRP A 168 -7.12 18.80 1.31
CA TRP A 168 -7.76 19.95 1.95
C TRP A 168 -7.15 20.26 3.31
N ARG A 169 -6.89 19.23 4.13
CA ARG A 169 -6.21 19.36 5.43
C ARG A 169 -4.84 20.03 5.31
N ARG A 170 -4.13 19.88 4.18
CA ARG A 170 -2.84 20.56 3.94
C ARG A 170 -2.94 22.00 3.46
N ARG A 171 -4.04 22.39 2.82
CA ARG A 171 -4.26 23.80 2.42
C ARG A 171 -4.61 24.68 3.63
N GLY A 172 -5.35 24.13 4.60
CA GLY A 172 -5.67 24.83 5.86
C GLY A 172 -4.44 25.21 6.69
N THR A 173 -3.35 24.43 6.66
CA THR A 173 -2.11 24.74 7.38
C THR A 173 -1.18 25.69 6.62
N ARG A 174 -1.21 25.73 5.28
CA ARG A 174 -0.45 26.71 4.49
C ARG A 174 -1.01 28.12 4.56
N SER A 175 -2.32 28.27 4.81
CA SER A 175 -2.94 29.60 4.91
C SER A 175 -2.56 30.36 6.19
N GLN A 176 -1.92 29.73 7.18
CA GLN A 176 -1.42 30.39 8.39
C GLN A 176 0.08 30.78 8.32
N MET A 177 0.87 30.24 7.39
CA MET A 177 2.30 30.60 7.26
C MET A 177 2.57 31.72 6.24
N CYS A 178 1.65 32.03 5.33
CA CYS A 178 1.81 33.14 4.38
C CYS A 178 1.19 34.47 4.83
N GLY A 179 0.54 34.53 6.00
CA GLY A 179 -0.11 35.74 6.53
C GLY A 179 0.74 36.58 7.49
N LEU A 180 1.92 36.11 7.90
CA LEU A 180 2.71 36.73 8.98
C LEU A 180 4.05 37.34 8.54
N LEU A 181 4.35 37.38 7.23
CA LEU A 181 5.54 38.08 6.69
C LEU A 181 5.18 39.25 5.77
N ARG A 182 3.91 39.68 5.79
CA ARG A 182 3.49 40.98 5.24
C ARG A 182 2.63 41.67 6.28
N LEU A 183 3.27 42.24 7.30
CA LEU A 183 2.87 43.48 7.93
C LEU A 183 3.86 43.76 9.09
N ARG A 184 4.65 44.82 8.86
CA ARG A 184 5.58 45.51 9.77
C ARG A 184 7.00 44.96 9.81
#